data_AF-A0AAE3MGB7-F1
#
_entry.id   AF-A0AAE3MGB7-F1
#
_cell.length_a   1.000
_cell.length_b   1.000
_cell.length_c   1.000
_cell.angle_alpha   90.00
_cell.angle_beta   90.00
_cell.angle_gamma   90.00
#
_symmetry.space_group_name_H-M   'P 1'
#
loop_
_entity.id
_entity.type
_entity.pdbx_description
1 polymer ?
#
loop_
_entity_poly.entity_id
_entity_poly.type
_entity_poly.pdbx_seq_one_letter_code
_entity_poly.pdbx_strand_id
1 'polypeptide(L)'
;MYPSMEDIEGLEEAILDKEEDTLDKEDDQDDATEGIGELGRSRRRRRRRSHRGRRRSYRRRAVRRSYNAGRRSTAVKTGLTTQLTSKGQFELRRQQLPAEIQKALKDARMQTVDTAIYTIKSIKDKSDIDLMEASDDKKAGRTNLNRAQLDSGKYFLLTDIVLEYAHGASEDDNDPADFSFGQFALPAQILNGTFEMTLGTKVILPEVSCAVFDDTDTTKRKFQYKLANPKWLKPSMDITPKLNMPKAINNSDKVFNPAVKITLLGTITEKA
;
A
#
# COMPACT_ATOMS: atom_id res chain seq x y z
N MET A 1 -5.89 -21.58 -9.38
CA MET A 1 -6.06 -21.81 -7.92
C MET A 1 -4.83 -22.55 -7.43
N TYR A 2 -4.20 -22.10 -6.35
CA TYR A 2 -3.15 -22.87 -5.68
C TYR A 2 -3.81 -23.85 -4.69
N PRO A 3 -3.30 -25.08 -4.53
CA PRO A 3 -3.83 -26.04 -3.57
C PRO A 3 -3.76 -25.48 -2.14
N SER A 4 -4.79 -25.75 -1.35
CA SER A 4 -4.86 -25.33 0.05
C SER A 4 -3.86 -26.13 0.90
N MET A 5 -3.59 -25.65 2.12
CA MET A 5 -2.73 -26.38 3.05
C MET A 5 -3.30 -27.78 3.36
N GLU A 6 -4.61 -27.89 3.45
CA GLU A 6 -5.32 -29.15 3.72
C GLU A 6 -5.14 -30.13 2.55
N ASP A 7 -5.15 -29.64 1.31
CA ASP A 7 -4.90 -30.45 0.11
C ASP A 7 -3.46 -31.00 0.08
N ILE A 8 -2.49 -30.17 0.47
CA ILE A 8 -1.06 -30.56 0.48
C ILE A 8 -0.79 -31.56 1.61
N GLU A 9 -1.33 -31.32 2.81
CA GLU A 9 -1.22 -32.28 3.92
C GLU A 9 -1.88 -33.61 3.57
N GLY A 10 -3.04 -33.58 2.90
CA GLY A 10 -3.74 -34.78 2.45
C GLY A 10 -2.95 -35.59 1.41
N LEU A 11 -2.31 -34.92 0.45
CA LEU A 11 -1.48 -35.59 -0.56
C LEU A 11 -0.22 -36.22 0.05
N GLU A 12 0.45 -35.54 0.96
CA GLU A 12 1.61 -36.10 1.64
C GLU A 12 1.26 -37.25 2.58
N GLU A 13 0.10 -37.18 3.22
CA GLU A 13 -0.41 -38.26 4.05
C GLU A 13 -0.69 -39.51 3.21
N ALA A 14 -1.31 -39.35 2.04
CA ALA A 14 -1.54 -40.45 1.11
C ALA A 14 -0.23 -41.07 0.57
N ILE A 15 0.82 -40.26 0.38
CA ILE A 15 2.15 -40.76 -0.02
C ILE A 15 2.80 -41.54 1.13
N LEU A 16 2.73 -41.00 2.34
CA LEU A 16 3.26 -41.65 3.55
C LEU A 16 2.58 -42.98 3.83
N ASP A 17 1.26 -43.05 3.73
CA ASP A 17 0.52 -44.30 3.99
C ASP A 17 0.92 -45.38 2.95
N LYS A 18 1.13 -45.00 1.68
CA LYS A 18 1.64 -45.92 0.65
C LYS A 18 3.07 -46.39 0.93
N GLU A 19 3.96 -45.49 1.34
CA GLU A 19 5.34 -45.82 1.71
C GLU A 19 5.37 -46.77 2.93
N GLU A 20 4.51 -46.53 3.92
CA GLU A 20 4.41 -47.39 5.11
C GLU A 20 3.85 -48.78 4.79
N ASP A 21 2.84 -48.88 3.93
CA ASP A 21 2.27 -50.16 3.47
C ASP A 21 3.29 -50.99 2.68
N THR A 22 4.16 -50.34 1.90
CA THR A 22 5.25 -51.05 1.20
C THR A 22 6.29 -51.58 2.18
N LEU A 23 6.69 -50.76 3.16
CA LEU A 23 7.67 -51.15 4.18
C LEU A 23 7.15 -52.27 5.08
N ASP A 24 5.86 -52.30 5.40
CA ASP A 24 5.28 -53.40 6.19
C ASP A 24 5.32 -54.74 5.47
N LYS A 25 5.13 -54.73 4.15
CA LYS A 25 5.22 -55.95 3.33
C LYS A 25 6.65 -56.48 3.26
N GLU A 26 7.63 -55.59 3.13
CA GLU A 26 9.06 -55.95 3.14
C GLU A 26 9.49 -56.48 4.52
N ASP A 27 9.13 -55.77 5.59
CA ASP A 27 9.44 -56.14 6.97
C ASP A 27 8.85 -57.52 7.35
N ASP A 28 7.64 -57.85 6.86
CA ASP A 28 6.97 -59.13 7.10
C ASP A 28 7.59 -60.27 6.27
N GLN A 29 8.12 -59.99 5.07
CA GLN A 29 8.87 -60.96 4.27
C GLN A 29 10.21 -61.28 4.94
N ASP A 30 10.93 -60.29 5.45
CA ASP A 30 12.19 -60.49 6.15
C ASP A 30 12.00 -61.30 7.44
N ASP A 31 10.99 -60.95 8.25
CA ASP A 31 10.68 -61.68 9.48
C ASP A 31 10.22 -63.14 9.21
N ALA A 32 9.67 -63.42 8.02
CA ALA A 32 9.37 -64.78 7.56
C ALA A 32 10.62 -65.56 7.15
N THR A 33 11.57 -64.89 6.51
CA THR A 33 12.84 -65.47 6.04
C THR A 33 13.81 -65.75 7.20
N GLU A 34 13.81 -64.90 8.24
CA GLU A 34 14.63 -65.05 9.46
C GLU A 34 14.08 -66.09 10.46
N GLY A 35 12.97 -66.77 10.17
CA GLY A 35 12.42 -67.82 11.04
C GLY A 35 11.91 -67.32 12.41
N ILE A 36 11.55 -66.04 12.51
CA ILE A 36 11.17 -65.42 13.78
C ILE A 36 9.76 -65.87 14.18
N GLY A 37 9.64 -66.44 15.38
CA GLY A 37 8.34 -66.82 15.97
C GLY A 37 7.43 -65.62 16.28
N GLU A 38 6.14 -65.87 16.44
CA GLU A 38 5.08 -64.84 16.57
C GLU A 38 5.32 -63.82 17.70
N LEU A 39 5.90 -64.25 18.82
CA LEU A 39 6.26 -63.37 19.94
C LEU A 39 7.37 -62.38 19.57
N GLY A 40 8.33 -62.79 18.74
CA GLY A 40 9.40 -61.92 18.23
C GLY A 40 8.88 -60.89 17.23
N ARG A 41 8.00 -61.33 16.31
CA ARG A 41 7.33 -60.45 15.32
C ARG A 41 6.51 -59.36 16.00
N SER A 42 5.75 -59.72 17.04
CA SER A 42 4.92 -58.78 17.80
C SER A 42 5.73 -57.67 18.48
N ARG A 43 6.91 -58.01 19.04
CA ARG A 43 7.81 -57.03 19.66
C ARG A 43 8.47 -56.12 18.62
N ARG A 44 8.92 -56.65 17.47
CA ARG A 44 9.50 -55.87 16.36
C ARG A 44 8.47 -54.91 15.77
N ARG A 45 7.25 -55.38 15.47
CA ARG A 45 6.13 -54.55 14.97
C ARG A 45 5.82 -53.38 15.92
N ARG A 46 5.78 -53.60 17.23
CA ARG A 46 5.52 -52.51 18.20
C ARG A 46 6.61 -51.43 18.19
N ARG A 47 7.88 -51.81 18.06
CA ARG A 47 9.00 -50.86 17.95
C ARG A 47 8.95 -50.07 16.63
N ARG A 48 8.71 -50.75 15.50
CA ARG A 48 8.57 -50.15 14.17
C ARG A 48 7.45 -49.09 14.15
N ARG A 49 6.25 -49.43 14.67
CA ARG A 49 5.10 -48.49 14.77
C ARG A 49 5.41 -47.23 15.57
N SER A 50 6.10 -47.34 16.70
CA SER A 50 6.51 -46.19 17.51
C SER A 50 7.47 -45.25 16.76
N HIS A 51 8.41 -45.82 16.01
CA HIS A 51 9.38 -45.05 15.23
C HIS A 51 8.72 -44.31 14.04
N ARG A 52 7.74 -44.96 13.39
CA ARG A 52 6.96 -44.37 12.29
C ARG A 52 6.08 -43.21 12.75
N GLY A 53 5.39 -43.35 13.89
CA GLY A 53 4.58 -42.26 14.46
C GLY A 53 5.40 -40.98 14.72
N ARG A 54 6.66 -41.12 15.16
CA ARG A 54 7.58 -39.99 15.32
C ARG A 54 7.95 -39.35 13.98
N ARG A 55 8.26 -40.15 12.95
CA ARG A 55 8.58 -39.65 11.59
C ARG A 55 7.40 -38.90 10.96
N ARG A 56 6.17 -39.42 11.06
CA ARG A 56 4.94 -38.76 10.56
C ARG A 56 4.74 -37.38 11.19
N SER A 57 4.94 -37.27 12.51
CA SER A 57 4.82 -36.00 13.22
C SER A 57 5.87 -34.96 12.78
N TYR A 58 7.11 -35.41 12.50
CA TYR A 58 8.19 -34.54 12.07
C TYR A 58 8.00 -34.04 10.63
N ARG A 59 7.58 -34.92 9.72
CA ARG A 59 7.31 -34.57 8.31
C ARG A 59 6.15 -33.58 8.18
N ARG A 60 5.03 -33.80 8.88
CA ARG A 60 3.92 -32.81 8.96
C ARG A 60 4.38 -31.44 9.46
N ARG A 61 5.23 -31.40 10.50
CA ARG A 61 5.81 -30.14 11.01
C ARG A 61 6.76 -29.48 10.01
N ALA A 62 7.51 -30.26 9.24
CA ALA A 62 8.41 -29.75 8.21
C ALA A 62 7.62 -29.12 7.06
N VAL A 63 6.48 -29.71 6.70
CA VAL A 63 5.65 -29.26 5.57
C VAL A 63 4.80 -28.06 5.92
N ARG A 64 4.27 -28.02 7.15
CA ARG A 64 3.76 -26.77 7.74
C ARG A 64 4.82 -25.68 7.74
N ARG A 65 6.07 -25.99 8.07
CA ARG A 65 7.17 -25.01 8.04
C ARG A 65 7.50 -24.56 6.62
N SER A 66 7.58 -25.47 5.65
CA SER A 66 7.89 -25.12 4.26
C SER A 66 6.75 -24.36 3.59
N TYR A 67 5.49 -24.75 3.83
CA TYR A 67 4.32 -24.01 3.34
C TYR A 67 4.23 -22.64 3.98
N ASN A 68 4.44 -22.51 5.30
CA ASN A 68 4.44 -21.20 5.96
C ASN A 68 5.64 -20.32 5.52
N ALA A 69 6.81 -20.91 5.27
CA ALA A 69 7.94 -20.20 4.69
C ALA A 69 7.67 -19.77 3.24
N GLY A 70 7.04 -20.63 2.45
CA GLY A 70 6.58 -20.36 1.09
C GLY A 70 5.45 -19.31 1.06
N ARG A 71 4.56 -19.30 2.06
CA ARG A 71 3.51 -18.28 2.24
C ARG A 71 4.09 -16.93 2.64
N ARG A 72 5.11 -16.91 3.50
CA ARG A 72 5.88 -15.69 3.82
C ARG A 72 6.66 -15.21 2.60
N SER A 73 7.26 -16.12 1.82
CA SER A 73 7.98 -15.79 0.58
C SER A 73 7.03 -15.35 -0.54
N THR A 74 5.82 -15.91 -0.63
CA THR A 74 4.80 -15.46 -1.57
C THR A 74 4.15 -14.15 -1.13
N ALA A 75 3.96 -13.87 0.16
CA ALA A 75 3.58 -12.53 0.64
C ALA A 75 4.65 -11.46 0.33
N VAL A 76 5.93 -11.86 0.32
CA VAL A 76 7.04 -11.04 -0.17
C VAL A 76 7.01 -10.91 -1.70
N LYS A 77 6.55 -11.94 -2.44
CA LYS A 77 6.40 -11.94 -3.91
C LYS A 77 5.12 -11.26 -4.43
N THR A 78 4.04 -11.23 -3.65
CA THR A 78 2.75 -10.60 -3.98
C THR A 78 2.63 -9.19 -3.40
N GLY A 79 3.65 -8.72 -2.66
CA GLY A 79 3.71 -7.34 -2.22
C GLY A 79 2.47 -6.93 -1.43
N LEU A 80 1.99 -7.76 -0.50
CA LEU A 80 0.94 -7.35 0.45
C LEU A 80 1.55 -7.06 1.82
N THR A 81 2.63 -6.28 1.84
CA THR A 81 3.07 -5.62 3.07
C THR A 81 2.28 -4.32 3.20
N THR A 82 1.94 -3.92 4.42
CA THR A 82 1.29 -2.62 4.67
C THR A 82 2.20 -1.42 4.34
N GLN A 83 3.46 -1.68 3.99
CA GLN A 83 4.52 -0.70 3.76
C GLN A 83 5.27 -0.93 2.43
N LEU A 84 4.57 -1.18 1.32
CA LEU A 84 5.24 -1.03 0.02
C LEU A 84 5.48 0.45 -0.26
N THR A 85 6.60 0.69 -0.96
CA THR A 85 6.90 1.95 -1.61
C THR A 85 5.85 2.27 -2.69
N SER A 86 5.76 3.54 -3.07
CA SER A 86 4.93 4.01 -4.19
C SER A 86 5.13 3.18 -5.45
N LYS A 87 6.40 2.95 -5.82
CA LYS A 87 6.79 2.10 -6.96
C LYS A 87 6.38 0.64 -6.78
N GLY A 88 6.48 0.08 -5.58
CA GLY A 88 6.00 -1.27 -5.29
C GLY A 88 4.49 -1.41 -5.49
N GLN A 89 3.72 -0.42 -5.04
CA GLN A 89 2.26 -0.36 -5.27
C GLN A 89 1.92 -0.20 -6.76
N PHE A 90 2.75 0.54 -7.50
CA PHE A 90 2.62 0.71 -8.96
C PHE A 90 2.78 -0.61 -9.69
N GLU A 91 3.85 -1.37 -9.44
CA GLU A 91 4.12 -2.63 -10.17
C GLU A 91 3.01 -3.66 -9.94
N LEU A 92 2.45 -3.75 -8.73
CA LEU A 92 1.32 -4.65 -8.44
C LEU A 92 0.06 -4.32 -9.26
N ARG A 93 -0.14 -3.04 -9.58
CA ARG A 93 -1.31 -2.54 -10.31
C ARG A 93 -1.02 -2.25 -11.77
N ARG A 94 0.19 -2.55 -12.26
CA ARG A 94 0.62 -2.27 -13.63
C ARG A 94 -0.30 -2.87 -14.69
N GLN A 95 -0.94 -4.00 -14.38
CA GLN A 95 -1.91 -4.66 -15.26
C GLN A 95 -3.21 -3.85 -15.48
N GLN A 96 -3.50 -2.87 -14.62
CA GLN A 96 -4.68 -2.01 -14.73
C GLN A 96 -4.48 -0.83 -15.70
N LEU A 97 -3.23 -0.60 -16.16
CA LEU A 97 -2.92 0.43 -17.15
C LEU A 97 -3.39 0.01 -18.55
N PRO A 98 -3.61 0.95 -19.49
CA PRO A 98 -3.88 0.59 -20.88
C PRO A 98 -2.74 -0.23 -21.51
N ALA A 99 -3.09 -1.13 -22.42
CA ALA A 99 -2.13 -2.05 -23.06
C ALA A 99 -0.96 -1.32 -23.75
N GLU A 100 -1.23 -0.16 -24.35
CA GLU A 100 -0.21 0.70 -24.98
C GLU A 100 0.85 1.18 -23.99
N ILE A 101 0.41 1.66 -22.82
CA ILE A 101 1.31 2.13 -21.76
C ILE A 101 2.11 0.95 -21.19
N GLN A 102 1.46 -0.20 -20.98
CA GLN A 102 2.13 -1.40 -20.51
C GLN A 102 3.25 -1.84 -21.47
N LYS A 103 2.98 -1.82 -22.79
CA LYS A 103 3.96 -2.16 -23.81
C LYS A 103 5.12 -1.16 -23.83
N ALA A 104 4.84 0.13 -23.80
CA ALA A 104 5.89 1.15 -23.78
C ALA A 104 6.76 1.12 -22.50
N LEU A 105 6.19 0.73 -21.35
CA LEU A 105 6.97 0.46 -20.13
C LEU A 105 7.80 -0.83 -20.22
N LYS A 106 7.41 -1.82 -21.05
CA LYS A 106 8.21 -3.04 -21.30
C LYS A 106 9.34 -2.76 -22.29
N ASP A 107 9.07 -1.96 -23.31
CA ASP A 107 10.00 -1.56 -24.36
C ASP A 107 10.97 -0.45 -23.89
N ALA A 108 10.95 -0.09 -22.61
CA ALA A 108 11.75 1.01 -22.01
C ALA A 108 11.58 2.38 -22.70
N ARG A 109 10.47 2.60 -23.42
CA ARG A 109 10.11 3.89 -24.03
C ARG A 109 9.47 4.84 -23.00
N MET A 110 8.97 4.29 -21.91
CA MET A 110 8.49 5.02 -20.75
C MET A 110 9.13 4.46 -19.48
N GLN A 111 9.27 5.32 -18.49
CA GLN A 111 9.78 5.00 -17.17
C GLN A 111 8.77 5.39 -16.08
N THR A 112 8.95 4.81 -14.90
CA THR A 112 8.17 5.15 -13.70
C THR A 112 9.01 6.02 -12.79
N VAL A 113 8.48 7.18 -12.43
CA VAL A 113 9.18 8.19 -11.61
C VAL A 113 8.30 8.52 -10.41
N ASP A 114 8.92 8.58 -9.22
CA ASP A 114 8.22 9.09 -8.04
C ASP A 114 8.02 10.59 -8.19
N THR A 115 6.77 11.05 -8.05
CA THR A 115 6.39 12.43 -8.32
C THR A 115 5.47 12.94 -7.23
N ALA A 116 5.59 14.24 -6.95
CA ALA A 116 4.73 14.96 -6.04
C ALA A 116 3.93 15.99 -6.85
N ILE A 117 2.60 15.87 -6.87
CA ILE A 117 1.70 16.89 -7.41
C ILE A 117 1.33 17.81 -6.25
N TYR A 118 1.49 19.11 -6.39
CA TYR A 118 1.22 20.05 -5.30
C TYR A 118 0.45 21.28 -5.76
N THR A 119 -0.31 21.85 -4.85
CA THR A 119 -0.97 23.14 -5.02
C THR A 119 -1.01 23.89 -3.71
N ILE A 120 -0.73 25.19 -3.76
CA ILE A 120 -0.76 26.11 -2.63
C ILE A 120 -1.89 27.10 -2.84
N LYS A 121 -2.80 27.18 -1.85
CA LYS A 121 -3.92 28.12 -1.85
C LYS A 121 -3.90 28.95 -0.58
N SER A 122 -4.24 30.23 -0.71
CA SER A 122 -4.55 31.06 0.45
C SER A 122 -5.93 30.67 0.99
N ILE A 123 -6.01 30.53 2.31
CA ILE A 123 -7.23 30.16 3.04
C ILE A 123 -7.78 31.30 3.89
N LYS A 124 -7.22 32.50 3.71
CA LYS A 124 -7.61 33.71 4.44
C LYS A 124 -9.11 33.97 4.26
N ASP A 125 -9.82 34.11 5.37
CA ASP A 125 -11.25 34.42 5.44
C ASP A 125 -12.17 33.44 4.68
N LYS A 126 -11.68 32.23 4.37
CA LYS A 126 -12.46 31.17 3.70
C LYS A 126 -12.67 29.99 4.63
N SER A 127 -13.90 29.47 4.68
CA SER A 127 -14.24 28.21 5.37
C SER A 127 -14.20 27.03 4.41
N ASP A 128 -14.67 27.20 3.17
CA ASP A 128 -14.70 26.18 2.14
C ASP A 128 -13.74 26.54 1.02
N ILE A 129 -12.76 25.67 0.75
CA ILE A 129 -11.73 25.88 -0.25
C ILE A 129 -11.60 24.67 -1.16
N ASP A 130 -11.75 24.91 -2.47
CA ASP A 130 -11.30 23.98 -3.50
C ASP A 130 -9.78 24.15 -3.67
N LEU A 131 -9.04 23.12 -3.28
CA LEU A 131 -7.57 23.18 -3.22
C LEU A 131 -6.93 23.09 -4.61
N MET A 132 -7.66 22.57 -5.60
CA MET A 132 -7.26 22.56 -7.01
C MET A 132 -8.47 22.90 -7.87
N GLU A 133 -8.31 23.88 -8.75
CA GLU A 133 -9.38 24.40 -9.60
C GLU A 133 -8.97 24.36 -11.09
N ALA A 134 -9.96 24.30 -11.98
CA ALA A 134 -9.71 24.30 -13.42
C ALA A 134 -9.10 25.62 -13.94
N SER A 135 -9.19 26.70 -13.15
CA SER A 135 -8.56 28.00 -13.41
C SER A 135 -7.10 28.08 -12.96
N ASP A 136 -6.58 27.07 -12.27
CA ASP A 136 -5.20 27.08 -11.80
C ASP A 136 -4.23 26.77 -12.94
N ASP A 137 -3.34 27.71 -13.23
CA ASP A 137 -2.25 27.54 -14.17
C ASP A 137 -0.95 27.13 -13.45
N LYS A 138 -0.16 26.29 -14.11
CA LYS A 138 1.14 25.83 -13.62
C LYS A 138 2.06 27.02 -13.38
N LYS A 139 2.36 27.29 -12.11
CA LYS A 139 3.30 28.32 -11.66
C LYS A 139 4.27 27.74 -10.66
N ALA A 140 5.56 27.92 -10.91
CA ALA A 140 6.62 27.48 -10.01
C ALA A 140 6.38 28.01 -8.59
N GLY A 141 6.52 27.13 -7.59
CA GLY A 141 6.27 27.46 -6.19
C GLY A 141 4.80 27.51 -5.78
N ARG A 142 3.82 27.50 -6.70
CA ARG A 142 2.38 27.48 -6.35
C ARG A 142 1.66 26.22 -6.77
N THR A 143 1.76 25.81 -8.04
CA THR A 143 1.13 24.57 -8.52
C THR A 143 1.91 23.99 -9.68
N ASN A 144 1.99 22.67 -9.75
CA ASN A 144 2.68 21.97 -10.82
C ASN A 144 1.74 21.33 -11.86
N LEU A 145 0.43 21.46 -11.69
CA LEU A 145 -0.57 21.05 -12.66
C LEU A 145 -1.20 22.26 -13.36
N ASN A 146 -1.69 22.00 -14.58
CA ASN A 146 -2.57 22.91 -15.29
C ASN A 146 -4.01 22.42 -15.16
N ARG A 147 -4.93 23.32 -14.82
CA ARG A 147 -6.38 23.11 -14.82
C ARG A 147 -6.82 21.92 -13.96
N ALA A 148 -6.10 21.64 -12.87
CA ALA A 148 -6.32 20.48 -12.00
C ALA A 148 -6.35 19.11 -12.72
N GLN A 149 -5.69 19.01 -13.89
CA GLN A 149 -5.63 17.79 -14.70
C GLN A 149 -4.17 17.35 -14.93
N LEU A 150 -4.01 16.04 -15.15
CA LEU A 150 -2.73 15.49 -15.61
C LEU A 150 -2.51 15.73 -17.11
N ASP A 151 -1.25 15.94 -17.49
CA ASP A 151 -0.84 16.02 -18.89
C ASP A 151 -1.24 14.75 -19.67
N SER A 152 -1.50 14.92 -20.97
CA SER A 152 -1.89 13.81 -21.85
C SER A 152 -0.87 12.67 -21.82
N GLY A 153 -1.36 11.44 -21.72
CA GLY A 153 -0.53 10.22 -21.75
C GLY A 153 0.21 9.91 -20.45
N LYS A 154 0.08 10.74 -19.41
CA LYS A 154 0.63 10.45 -18.08
C LYS A 154 -0.42 9.77 -17.19
N TYR A 155 -0.01 8.72 -16.50
CA TYR A 155 -0.80 8.02 -15.49
C TYR A 155 -0.09 8.12 -14.16
N PHE A 156 -0.80 8.54 -13.13
CA PHE A 156 -0.24 8.70 -11.78
C PHE A 156 -0.97 7.77 -10.82
N LEU A 157 -0.23 6.95 -10.07
CA LEU A 157 -0.79 6.17 -8.98
C LEU A 157 -0.67 6.97 -7.68
N LEU A 158 -1.78 7.47 -7.17
CA LEU A 158 -1.86 8.16 -5.89
C LEU A 158 -1.76 7.17 -4.74
N THR A 159 -0.78 7.36 -3.87
CA THR A 159 -0.58 6.53 -2.67
C THR A 159 -0.80 7.29 -1.38
N ASP A 160 -0.35 8.54 -1.31
CA ASP A 160 -0.39 9.33 -0.09
C ASP A 160 -0.80 10.77 -0.39
N ILE A 161 -1.45 11.39 0.60
CA ILE A 161 -1.87 12.79 0.57
C ILE A 161 -1.20 13.47 1.76
N VAL A 162 -0.59 14.63 1.53
CA VAL A 162 0.03 15.44 2.57
C VAL A 162 -0.65 16.80 2.59
N LEU A 163 -1.05 17.26 3.78
CA LEU A 163 -1.74 18.54 3.98
C LEU A 163 -0.91 19.44 4.90
N GLU A 164 -0.21 20.42 4.35
CA GLU A 164 0.68 21.30 5.11
C GLU A 164 0.06 22.68 5.28
N TYR A 165 0.31 23.30 6.43
CA TYR A 165 -0.10 24.67 6.72
C TYR A 165 1.13 25.58 6.87
N ALA A 166 0.99 26.81 6.42
CA ALA A 166 1.94 27.88 6.69
C ALA A 166 1.23 29.25 6.73
N HIS A 167 1.91 30.22 7.29
CA HIS A 167 1.51 31.62 7.27
C HIS A 167 2.74 32.50 7.02
N GLY A 168 2.51 33.72 6.54
CA GLY A 168 3.55 34.74 6.38
C GLY A 168 4.17 35.12 7.73
N ALA A 169 5.42 35.57 7.70
CA ALA A 169 6.11 36.06 8.89
C ALA A 169 5.68 37.50 9.23
N SER A 170 5.20 38.25 8.23
CA SER A 170 4.75 39.64 8.32
C SER A 170 3.51 39.90 7.46
N GLU A 171 2.86 41.05 7.66
CA GLU A 171 1.73 41.50 6.82
C GLU A 171 2.13 41.73 5.35
N ASP A 172 3.39 42.07 5.11
CA ASP A 172 3.93 42.34 3.77
C ASP A 172 4.14 41.05 2.95
N ASP A 173 4.20 39.89 3.63
CA ASP A 173 4.37 38.58 2.99
C ASP A 173 3.08 38.13 2.31
N ASN A 174 2.95 38.50 1.03
CA ASN A 174 1.73 38.28 0.27
C ASN A 174 1.79 37.10 -0.71
N ASP A 175 2.97 36.51 -0.99
CA ASP A 175 3.08 35.35 -1.88
C ASP A 175 3.20 34.04 -1.07
N PRO A 176 2.17 33.16 -1.09
CA PRO A 176 2.23 31.85 -0.45
C PRO A 176 3.35 30.94 -0.96
N ALA A 177 3.95 31.24 -2.11
CA ALA A 177 5.06 30.46 -2.66
C ALA A 177 6.33 30.52 -1.79
N ASP A 178 6.51 31.59 -1.01
CA ASP A 178 7.72 31.83 -0.21
C ASP A 178 7.61 31.32 1.24
N PHE A 179 6.45 30.76 1.61
CA PHE A 179 6.19 30.32 2.98
C PHE A 179 6.89 28.99 3.31
N SER A 180 7.27 28.85 4.58
CA SER A 180 7.89 27.62 5.10
C SER A 180 6.85 26.57 5.50
N PHE A 181 6.42 25.74 4.54
CA PHE A 181 5.51 24.62 4.79
C PHE A 181 6.18 23.46 5.55
N GLY A 182 5.39 22.72 6.34
CA GLY A 182 5.83 21.54 7.07
C GLY A 182 6.49 21.81 8.43
N GLN A 183 6.58 23.09 8.83
CA GLN A 183 7.13 23.49 10.14
C GLN A 183 6.04 23.72 11.19
N PHE A 184 4.86 24.17 10.76
CA PHE A 184 3.76 24.53 11.65
C PHE A 184 2.78 23.37 11.81
N ALA A 185 2.32 23.15 13.04
CA ALA A 185 1.20 22.27 13.30
C ALA A 185 -0.07 22.81 12.63
N LEU A 186 -1.00 21.92 12.29
CA LEU A 186 -2.28 22.33 11.74
C LEU A 186 -3.10 23.08 12.81
N PRO A 187 -3.62 24.28 12.51
CA PRO A 187 -4.49 25.00 13.44
C PRO A 187 -5.78 24.21 13.70
N ALA A 188 -6.39 24.41 14.87
CA ALA A 188 -7.59 23.70 15.31
C ALA A 188 -8.76 23.85 14.32
N GLN A 189 -8.84 24.97 13.60
CA GLN A 189 -9.82 25.23 12.56
C GLN A 189 -9.69 24.23 11.39
N ILE A 190 -8.45 23.88 11.01
CA ILE A 190 -8.19 22.85 10.00
C ILE A 190 -8.42 21.46 10.59
N LEU A 191 -7.88 21.16 11.78
CA LEU A 191 -8.01 19.82 12.39
C LEU A 191 -9.46 19.40 12.62
N ASN A 192 -10.32 20.34 13.04
CA ASN A 192 -11.75 20.11 13.23
C ASN A 192 -12.55 20.14 11.92
N GLY A 193 -11.90 20.45 10.80
CA GLY A 193 -12.49 20.43 9.47
C GLY A 193 -12.57 19.04 8.87
N THR A 194 -13.11 19.01 7.65
CA THR A 194 -13.24 17.81 6.84
C THR A 194 -12.54 17.99 5.50
N PHE A 195 -12.03 16.88 4.99
CA PHE A 195 -11.35 16.79 3.73
C PHE A 195 -12.06 15.77 2.86
N GLU A 196 -12.34 16.15 1.62
CA GLU A 196 -12.91 15.28 0.59
C GLU A 196 -12.02 15.33 -0.64
N MET A 197 -11.95 14.23 -1.39
CA MET A 197 -11.30 14.24 -2.68
C MET A 197 -12.05 13.41 -3.70
N THR A 198 -12.41 14.08 -4.79
CA THR A 198 -13.05 13.45 -5.95
C THR A 198 -12.18 13.54 -7.19
N LEU A 199 -12.38 12.58 -8.08
CA LEU A 199 -11.69 12.45 -9.35
C LEU A 199 -12.72 12.35 -10.46
N GLY A 200 -12.93 13.45 -11.18
CA GLY A 200 -14.08 13.63 -12.06
C GLY A 200 -15.39 13.39 -11.27
N THR A 201 -16.04 12.26 -11.51
CA THR A 201 -17.29 11.87 -10.83
C THR A 201 -17.09 10.85 -9.71
N LYS A 202 -15.87 10.38 -9.48
CA LYS A 202 -15.59 9.30 -8.51
C LYS A 202 -15.04 9.86 -7.21
N VAL A 203 -15.74 9.62 -6.11
CA VAL A 203 -15.23 9.89 -4.76
C VAL A 203 -14.12 8.89 -4.46
N ILE A 204 -12.92 9.41 -4.16
CA ILE A 204 -11.76 8.58 -3.80
C ILE A 204 -11.57 8.55 -2.30
N LEU A 205 -11.66 9.72 -1.69
CA LEU A 205 -11.66 9.88 -0.25
C LEU A 205 -12.99 10.53 0.08
N PRO A 206 -13.91 9.81 0.77
CA PRO A 206 -15.11 10.45 1.29
C PRO A 206 -14.73 11.53 2.30
N GLU A 207 -15.72 12.27 2.75
CA GLU A 207 -15.53 13.26 3.82
C GLU A 207 -14.91 12.60 5.06
N VAL A 208 -13.66 12.97 5.35
CA VAL A 208 -12.90 12.50 6.52
C VAL A 208 -12.44 13.68 7.36
N SER A 209 -12.37 13.52 8.67
CA SER A 209 -11.83 14.56 9.56
C SER A 209 -10.36 14.83 9.23
N CYS A 210 -9.96 16.10 9.21
CA CYS A 210 -8.58 16.52 9.02
C CYS A 210 -7.64 16.13 10.17
N ALA A 211 -8.16 15.64 11.30
CA ALA A 211 -7.35 15.04 12.37
C ALA A 211 -6.50 13.84 11.88
N VAL A 212 -6.85 13.23 10.74
CA VAL A 212 -6.01 12.18 10.12
C VAL A 212 -4.65 12.70 9.62
N PHE A 213 -4.52 14.02 9.44
CA PHE A 213 -3.28 14.70 9.05
C PHE A 213 -2.54 15.31 10.25
N ASP A 214 -2.93 15.00 11.48
CA ASP A 214 -2.23 15.46 12.67
C ASP A 214 -0.78 14.93 12.72
N ASP A 215 0.14 15.72 13.26
CA ASP A 215 1.58 15.41 13.32
C ASP A 215 2.04 14.84 14.67
N THR A 216 1.09 14.59 15.58
CA THR A 216 1.36 14.00 16.90
C THR A 216 1.99 12.61 16.84
N ASP A 217 1.74 11.85 15.77
CA ASP A 217 2.32 10.52 15.56
C ASP A 217 3.70 10.59 14.90
N THR A 218 4.75 10.46 15.71
CA THR A 218 6.16 10.49 15.27
C THR A 218 6.57 9.29 14.41
N THR A 219 5.74 8.25 14.33
CA THR A 219 6.03 7.05 13.51
C THR A 219 5.71 7.26 12.03
N LYS A 220 4.98 8.32 11.69
CA LYS A 220 4.58 8.67 10.33
C LYS A 220 5.31 9.93 9.88
N ARG A 221 5.38 10.11 8.55
CA ARG A 221 5.75 11.41 8.01
C ARG A 221 4.71 12.43 8.48
N LYS A 222 5.19 13.62 8.88
CA LYS A 222 4.32 14.71 9.31
C LYS A 222 3.25 15.01 8.25
N PHE A 223 2.04 15.24 8.72
CA PHE A 223 0.90 15.68 7.91
C PHE A 223 0.50 14.74 6.78
N GLN A 224 0.90 13.46 6.84
CA GLN A 224 0.65 12.49 5.78
C GLN A 224 -0.52 11.55 6.12
N TYR A 225 -1.47 11.47 5.20
CA TYR A 225 -2.48 10.43 5.14
C TYR A 225 -2.15 9.42 4.04
N LYS A 226 -1.91 8.15 4.43
CA LYS A 226 -1.67 7.05 3.51
C LYS A 226 -2.98 6.41 3.08
N LEU A 227 -3.22 6.33 1.77
CA LEU A 227 -4.41 5.68 1.25
C LEU A 227 -4.32 4.17 1.45
N ALA A 228 -5.35 3.58 2.07
CA ALA A 228 -5.46 2.14 2.23
C ALA A 228 -5.52 1.42 0.87
N ASN A 229 -6.11 2.06 -0.15
CA ASN A 229 -6.17 1.55 -1.51
C ASN A 229 -5.72 2.62 -2.51
N PRO A 230 -4.47 2.57 -2.99
CA PRO A 230 -3.97 3.46 -4.03
C PRO A 230 -4.86 3.50 -5.27
N LYS A 231 -4.98 4.70 -5.88
CA LYS A 231 -5.91 4.96 -6.99
C LYS A 231 -5.20 5.57 -8.18
N TRP A 232 -5.61 5.17 -9.38
CA TRP A 232 -5.11 5.73 -10.64
C TRP A 232 -5.77 7.07 -10.95
N LEU A 233 -4.94 8.09 -11.10
CA LEU A 233 -5.26 9.31 -11.80
C LEU A 233 -4.97 9.10 -13.29
N LYS A 234 -6.03 9.22 -14.09
CA LYS A 234 -5.97 9.15 -15.54
C LYS A 234 -5.66 10.53 -16.12
N PRO A 235 -5.08 10.60 -17.33
CA PRO A 235 -4.93 11.87 -18.03
C PRO A 235 -6.31 12.51 -18.25
N SER A 236 -6.35 13.85 -18.22
CA SER A 236 -7.55 14.65 -18.51
C SER A 236 -8.75 14.41 -17.56
N MET A 237 -8.51 13.83 -16.39
CA MET A 237 -9.51 13.70 -15.33
C MET A 237 -9.29 14.81 -14.29
N ASP A 238 -10.36 15.49 -13.90
CA ASP A 238 -10.30 16.56 -12.91
C ASP A 238 -9.99 16.02 -11.52
N ILE A 239 -9.05 16.67 -10.83
CA ILE A 239 -8.67 16.36 -9.47
C ILE A 239 -9.22 17.46 -8.58
N THR A 240 -10.18 17.15 -7.71
CA THR A 240 -10.83 18.14 -6.85
C THR A 240 -10.72 17.73 -5.38
N PRO A 241 -9.60 18.08 -4.73
CA PRO A 241 -9.50 18.02 -3.28
C PRO A 241 -10.18 19.25 -2.67
N LYS A 242 -11.08 19.03 -1.72
CA LYS A 242 -11.84 20.06 -1.03
C LYS A 242 -11.51 20.04 0.45
N LEU A 243 -11.29 21.23 1.01
CA LEU A 243 -11.11 21.44 2.43
C LEU A 243 -12.29 22.26 2.95
N ASN A 244 -13.03 21.70 3.90
CA ASN A 244 -14.08 22.39 4.63
C ASN A 244 -13.59 22.61 6.07
N MET A 245 -13.66 23.85 6.54
CA MET A 245 -13.35 24.24 7.90
C MET A 245 -14.60 24.80 8.58
N PRO A 246 -14.90 24.42 9.84
CA PRO A 246 -16.08 24.91 10.54
C PRO A 246 -16.05 26.43 10.76
N LYS A 247 -14.85 27.01 10.74
CA LYS A 247 -14.62 28.44 10.89
C LYS A 247 -13.42 28.86 10.04
N ALA A 248 -13.55 29.96 9.33
CA ALA A 248 -12.45 30.56 8.58
C ALA A 248 -11.29 30.96 9.50
N ILE A 249 -10.07 30.91 8.95
CA ILE A 249 -8.88 31.45 9.61
C ILE A 249 -8.74 32.92 9.22
N ASN A 250 -8.91 33.77 10.21
CA ASN A 250 -8.76 35.21 10.05
C ASN A 250 -7.35 35.63 10.47
N ASN A 251 -6.90 36.76 9.95
CA ASN A 251 -5.69 37.42 10.45
C ASN A 251 -5.90 37.75 11.93
N SER A 252 -5.19 37.05 12.80
CA SER A 252 -4.99 37.44 14.20
C SER A 252 -3.58 38.01 14.31
N ASP A 253 -3.25 38.69 15.41
CA ASP A 253 -1.99 39.45 15.60
C ASP A 253 -0.68 38.69 15.32
N LYS A 254 -0.72 37.36 15.07
CA LYS A 254 0.44 36.50 14.75
C LYS A 254 0.26 35.60 13.52
N VAL A 255 -0.86 35.68 12.81
CA VAL A 255 -1.16 34.86 11.62
C VAL A 255 -1.40 35.79 10.45
N PHE A 256 -0.41 35.90 9.58
CA PHE A 256 -0.48 36.73 8.39
C PHE A 256 -0.69 35.87 7.16
N ASN A 257 -1.70 36.18 6.35
CA ASN A 257 -1.95 35.56 5.05
C ASN A 257 -1.87 34.01 5.08
N PRO A 258 -2.72 33.33 5.86
CA PRO A 258 -2.65 31.88 6.01
C PRO A 258 -2.83 31.15 4.67
N ALA A 259 -2.04 30.10 4.47
CA ALA A 259 -2.05 29.28 3.28
C ALA A 259 -1.95 27.78 3.60
N VAL A 260 -2.50 26.97 2.71
CA VAL A 260 -2.47 25.52 2.78
C VAL A 260 -1.85 24.99 1.50
N LYS A 261 -0.98 24.00 1.67
CA LYS A 261 -0.37 23.25 0.58
C LYS A 261 -0.85 21.81 0.64
N ILE A 262 -1.51 21.37 -0.42
CA ILE A 262 -1.78 19.96 -0.62
C ILE A 262 -0.68 19.37 -1.49
N THR A 263 -0.17 18.21 -1.10
CA THR A 263 0.76 17.42 -1.90
C THR A 263 0.24 15.99 -2.06
N LEU A 264 -0.02 15.60 -3.30
CA LEU A 264 -0.36 14.26 -3.72
C LEU A 264 0.93 13.52 -4.07
N LEU A 265 1.26 12.46 -3.34
CA LEU A 265 2.45 11.66 -3.53
C LEU A 265 2.12 10.33 -4.21
N GLY A 266 3.01 9.91 -5.11
CA GLY A 266 2.81 8.70 -5.88
C GLY A 266 3.86 8.48 -6.94
N THR A 267 3.56 7.58 -7.87
CA THR A 267 4.43 7.24 -9.00
C THR A 267 3.72 7.56 -10.31
N ILE A 268 4.37 8.32 -11.18
CA ILE A 268 3.88 8.69 -12.51
C ILE A 268 4.58 7.89 -13.60
N THR A 269 3.89 7.69 -14.72
CA THR A 269 4.52 7.28 -15.97
C THR A 269 5.03 8.50 -16.73
N GLU A 270 6.30 8.49 -17.08
CA GLU A 270 6.93 9.55 -17.87
C GLU A 270 7.65 8.95 -19.08
N LYS A 271 7.82 9.74 -20.15
CA LYS A 271 8.66 9.32 -21.27
C LYS A 271 10.10 9.16 -20.76
N ALA A 272 10.75 8.08 -21.19
CA ALA A 272 12.15 7.82 -20.84
C ALA A 272 13.09 8.83 -21.52
#